data_AF-A0A9N7MHP7-F1
#
_entry.id   AF-A0A9N7MHP7-F1
#
_cell.length_a   1.000
_cell.length_b   1.000
_cell.length_c   1.000
_cell.angle_alpha   90.00
_cell.angle_beta   90.00
_cell.angle_gamma   90.00
#
_symmetry.space_group_name_H-M   'P 1'
#
loop_
_entity.id
_entity.type
_entity.pdbx_description
1 polymer ?
#
loop_
_entity_poly.entity_id
_entity_poly.type
_entity_poly.pdbx_seq_one_letter_code
_entity_poly.pdbx_strand_id
1 'polypeptide(L)'
;LVNLSKSSIFFSKNTPPHIQRQICNTLNGISVHTSTKYLGLRLGLGKSKIDTFSYVENSVKKRILNWKSKFISPAGKEVLIKSV
;
A
#
# COMPACT_ATOMS: atom_id res chain seq x y z
N LEU A 1 -5.96 27.14 0.78
CA LEU A 1 -6.81 26.53 1.83
C LEU A 1 -6.74 25.02 1.71
N VAL A 2 -6.43 24.31 2.80
CA VAL A 2 -6.33 22.84 2.83
C VAL A 2 -7.69 22.24 3.17
N ASN A 3 -8.11 21.19 2.47
CA ASN A 3 -9.37 20.50 2.75
C ASN A 3 -9.16 19.49 3.90
N LEU A 4 -9.68 19.81 5.08
CA LEU A 4 -9.53 18.99 6.28
C LEU A 4 -10.32 17.67 6.22
N SER A 5 -11.45 17.62 5.49
CA SER A 5 -12.24 16.38 5.36
C SER A 5 -11.59 15.34 4.45
N LYS A 6 -10.64 15.76 3.61
CA LYS A 6 -9.80 14.87 2.79
C LYS A 6 -8.40 14.65 3.38
N SER A 7 -8.10 15.30 4.50
CA SER A 7 -6.80 15.21 5.15
C SER A 7 -6.84 14.18 6.28
N SER A 8 -5.72 13.52 6.53
CA SER A 8 -5.57 12.57 7.65
C SER A 8 -4.20 12.72 8.27
N ILE A 9 -4.08 12.43 9.56
CA ILE A 9 -2.83 12.50 10.30
C ILE A 9 -2.36 11.08 10.62
N PHE A 10 -1.07 10.84 10.40
CA PHE A 10 -0.39 9.61 10.78
C PHE A 10 0.66 9.92 11.84
N PHE A 11 0.61 9.20 12.97
CA PHE A 11 1.58 9.36 14.05
C PHE A 11 2.59 8.21 14.07
N SER A 12 3.83 8.53 14.42
CA SER A 12 4.84 7.49 14.67
C SER A 12 4.52 6.75 15.97
N LYS A 13 5.03 5.51 16.11
CA LYS A 13 4.88 4.71 17.34
C LYS A 13 5.44 5.38 18.59
N ASN A 14 6.36 6.33 18.42
CA ASN A 14 7.04 7.01 19.51
C ASN A 14 6.25 8.25 20.00
N THR A 15 5.08 8.53 19.42
CA THR A 15 4.28 9.70 19.79
C THR A 15 3.33 9.36 20.94
N PRO A 16 3.46 9.99 22.12
CA PRO A 16 2.58 9.70 23.25
C PRO A 16 1.10 10.03 22.95
N PRO A 17 0.14 9.26 23.49
CA PRO A 17 -1.29 9.48 23.22
C PRO A 17 -1.80 10.88 23.59
N HIS A 18 -1.22 11.52 24.61
CA HIS A 18 -1.62 12.87 25.03
C HIS A 18 -1.24 13.92 23.98
N ILE A 19 -0.05 13.79 23.37
CA ILE A 19 0.40 14.66 22.28
C ILE A 19 -0.45 14.45 21.03
N GLN A 20 -0.77 13.20 20.69
CA GLN A 20 -1.65 12.91 19.55
C GLN A 20 -3.02 13.59 19.70
N ARG A 21 -3.61 13.51 20.90
CA ARG A 21 -4.90 14.13 21.22
C ARG A 21 -4.84 15.65 21.17
N GLN A 22 -3.77 16.25 21.70
CA GLN A 22 -3.56 17.69 21.65
C GLN A 22 -3.48 18.18 20.20
N ILE A 23 -2.70 17.49 19.35
CA ILE A 23 -2.55 17.82 17.93
C ILE A 23 -3.89 17.70 17.20
N CYS A 24 -4.64 16.59 17.39
CA CYS A 24 -5.95 16.41 16.77
C CYS A 24 -6.96 17.49 17.20
N ASN A 25 -6.93 17.92 18.46
CA ASN A 25 -7.80 18.98 18.98
C ASN A 25 -7.45 20.35 18.35
N THR A 26 -6.16 20.65 18.18
CA THR A 26 -5.71 21.88 17.50
C THR A 26 -6.09 21.89 16.02
N LEU A 27 -6.09 20.73 15.36
CA LEU A 27 -6.38 20.57 13.94
C LEU A 27 -7.87 20.37 13.62
N ASN A 28 -8.78 20.86 14.47
CA ASN A 28 -10.24 20.77 14.29
C ASN A 28 -10.78 19.33 14.08
N GLY A 29 -10.17 18.34 14.72
CA GLY A 29 -10.74 16.98 14.76
C GLY A 29 -10.46 16.12 13.52
N ILE A 30 -9.37 16.37 12.80
CA ILE A 30 -8.89 15.44 11.76
C ILE A 30 -8.74 14.04 12.37
N SER A 31 -9.34 13.04 11.71
CA SER A 31 -9.30 11.65 12.16
C SER A 31 -7.90 11.05 12.03
N VAL A 32 -7.48 10.35 13.08
CA VAL A 32 -6.28 9.53 13.06
C VAL A 32 -6.62 8.23 12.33
N HIS A 33 -5.97 7.99 11.20
CA HIS A 33 -6.12 6.74 10.48
C HIS A 33 -4.91 5.84 10.72
N THR A 34 -5.16 4.67 11.30
CA THR A 34 -4.13 3.67 11.65
C THR A 34 -3.63 2.88 10.42
N SER A 35 -4.32 2.98 9.28
CA SER A 35 -4.06 2.17 8.08
C SER A 35 -4.32 2.98 6.80
N THR A 36 -3.65 4.10 6.63
CA THR A 36 -3.75 4.87 5.39
C THR A 36 -2.72 4.37 4.38
N LYS A 37 -3.21 3.72 3.31
CA LYS A 37 -2.46 3.69 2.05
C LYS A 37 -2.63 5.05 1.38
N TYR A 38 -1.55 5.75 1.09
CA TYR A 38 -1.57 6.96 0.25
C TYR A 38 -1.00 6.63 -1.12
N LEU A 39 -1.77 6.93 -2.17
CA LEU A 39 -1.44 6.60 -3.55
C LEU A 39 -1.06 5.11 -3.75
N GLY A 40 -1.68 4.22 -2.97
CA GLY A 40 -1.42 2.77 -3.02
C GLY A 40 -0.26 2.27 -2.15
N LEU A 41 0.49 3.17 -1.51
CA LEU A 41 1.62 2.85 -0.62
C LEU A 41 1.19 2.98 0.84
N ARG A 42 1.55 2.01 1.69
CA ARG A 42 1.27 2.11 3.13
C ARG A 42 2.06 3.29 3.73
N LEU A 43 1.36 4.28 4.29
CA LEU A 43 1.98 5.31 5.13
C LEU A 43 2.40 4.68 6.45
N GLY A 44 3.65 4.87 6.82
CA GLY A 44 4.28 4.14 7.92
C GLY A 44 5.19 3.04 7.39
N LEU A 45 6.41 3.44 7.00
CA LEU A 45 7.50 2.52 6.69
C LEU A 45 7.78 1.68 7.95
N GLY A 46 7.49 0.39 7.88
CA GLY A 46 7.90 -0.55 8.92
C GLY A 46 9.42 -0.70 8.95
N LYS A 47 9.95 -1.40 9.96
CA LYS A 47 11.39 -1.71 10.03
C LYS A 47 11.87 -2.51 8.81
N SER A 48 10.97 -3.25 8.16
CA SER A 48 11.25 -4.09 6.98
C SER A 48 10.78 -3.41 5.70
N LYS A 49 11.75 -3.11 4.82
CA LYS A 49 11.50 -2.62 3.46
C LYS A 49 10.74 -3.67 2.63
N ILE A 50 11.04 -4.95 2.84
CA ILE A 50 10.43 -6.07 2.12
C ILE A 50 8.93 -6.11 2.38
N ASP A 51 8.50 -6.06 3.65
CA ASP A 51 7.08 -6.12 4.00
C ASP A 51 6.30 -4.90 3.47
N THR A 52 6.96 -3.74 3.46
CA THR A 52 6.38 -2.50 2.96
C THR A 52 6.11 -2.57 1.44
N PHE A 53 7.05 -3.12 0.67
CA PHE A 53 6.96 -3.15 -0.80
C PHE A 53 6.44 -4.46 -1.40
N SER A 54 6.27 -5.51 -0.60
CA SER A 54 5.70 -6.81 -1.01
C SER A 54 4.40 -6.68 -1.80
N TYR A 55 3.54 -5.71 -1.46
CA TYR A 55 2.30 -5.44 -2.19
C TYR A 55 2.54 -4.99 -3.64
N VAL A 56 3.56 -4.17 -3.88
CA VAL A 56 3.93 -3.70 -5.22
C VAL A 56 4.47 -4.86 -6.04
N GLU A 57 5.39 -5.64 -5.46
CA GLU A 57 5.96 -6.83 -6.09
C GLU A 57 4.86 -7.83 -6.49
N ASN A 58 3.94 -8.15 -5.57
CA ASN A 58 2.81 -9.03 -5.83
C ASN A 58 1.88 -8.50 -6.93
N SER A 59 1.65 -7.19 -6.95
CA SER A 59 0.81 -6.55 -7.98
C SER A 59 1.45 -6.63 -9.37
N VAL A 60 2.77 -6.45 -9.46
CA VAL A 60 3.53 -6.59 -10.71
C VAL A 60 3.53 -8.05 -11.17
N LYS A 61 3.84 -9.00 -10.27
CA LYS A 61 3.80 -10.45 -10.58
C LYS A 61 2.43 -10.87 -11.11
N LYS A 62 1.34 -10.43 -10.47
CA LYS A 62 -0.02 -10.74 -10.91
C LYS A 62 -0.32 -10.20 -12.31
N ARG A 63 0.14 -8.98 -12.64
CA ARG A 63 -0.02 -8.42 -14.00
C ARG A 63 0.74 -9.25 -15.04
N ILE A 64 1.98 -9.64 -14.75
CA ILE A 64 2.79 -10.49 -15.65
C ILE A 64 2.12 -11.85 -15.86
N LEU A 65 1.66 -12.50 -14.80
CA LEU A 65 0.94 -13.78 -14.90
C LEU A 65 -0.35 -13.67 -15.71
N ASN A 66 -1.12 -12.60 -15.50
CA ASN A 66 -2.32 -12.34 -16.28
C ASN A 66 -2.01 -12.13 -17.76
N TRP A 67 -0.92 -11.43 -18.09
CA TRP A 67 -0.47 -11.28 -19.47
C TRP A 67 -0.03 -12.60 -20.09
N LYS A 68 0.76 -13.41 -19.36
CA LYS A 68 1.12 -14.77 -19.79
C LYS A 68 -0.12 -15.62 -20.10
N SER A 69 -1.17 -15.51 -19.29
CA SER A 69 -2.41 -16.25 -19.52
C SER A 69 -3.22 -15.72 -20.70
N LYS A 70 -3.25 -14.39 -20.89
CA LYS A 70 -4.08 -13.72 -21.92
C LYS A 70 -3.48 -13.76 -23.32
N PHE A 71 -2.15 -13.69 -23.44
CA PHE A 71 -1.48 -13.49 -24.73
C PHE A 71 -0.79 -14.74 -25.28
N ILE A 72 -0.69 -15.81 -24.50
CA ILE A 72 -0.13 -17.08 -24.99
C ILE A 72 -1.28 -17.96 -25.47
N SER A 73 -1.21 -18.36 -26.73
CA SER A 73 -2.15 -19.31 -27.33
C SER A 73 -2.11 -20.66 -26.58
N PRO A 74 -3.19 -21.46 -26.60
CA PRO A 74 -3.19 -22.77 -25.96
C PRO A 74 -2.01 -23.65 -26.39
N ALA A 75 -1.67 -23.67 -27.68
CA ALA A 75 -0.51 -24.38 -28.21
C ALA A 75 0.82 -23.83 -27.65
N GLY A 76 0.97 -22.51 -27.54
CA GLY A 76 2.15 -21.89 -26.93
C GLY A 76 2.29 -22.22 -25.43
N LYS A 77 1.17 -22.39 -24.71
CA LYS A 77 1.19 -22.84 -23.31
C LYS A 77 1.66 -24.29 -23.20
N GLU A 78 1.21 -25.16 -24.09
CA GLU A 78 1.58 -26.58 -24.11
C GLU A 78 3.09 -26.76 -24.37
N VAL A 79 3.65 -26.01 -25.34
CA VAL A 79 5.09 -26.04 -25.63
C VAL A 79 5.92 -25.60 -24.42
N LEU A 80 5.53 -24.51 -23.75
CA LEU A 80 6.23 -24.01 -22.56
C LEU A 80 6.15 -24.94 -21.35
N ILE A 81 5.09 -25.74 -21.23
CA ILE A 81 4.96 -26.76 -20.17
C ILE A 81 5.87 -27.96 -20.48
N LYS A 82 6.01 -28.32 -21.75
CA LYS A 82 6.81 -29.46 -22.21
C LYS A 82 8.31 -29.14 -22.39
N SER A 83 8.71 -27.88 -22.31
CA SER A 83 10.09 -27.42 -22.56
C SER A 83 11.00 -27.39 -21.31
N VAL A 84 10.55 -27.97 -20.19
CA VAL A 84 11.32 -28.14 -18.95
C VAL A 84 11.43 -29.61 -18.58
#